data_AF-A0A944ZRN8-F1
#
_entry.id   AF-A0A944ZRN8-F1
#
_cell.length_a   1.000
_cell.length_b   1.000
_cell.length_c   1.000
_cell.angle_alpha   90.00
_cell.angle_beta   90.00
_cell.angle_gamma   90.00
#
_symmetry.space_group_name_H-M   'P 1'
#
loop_
_entity.id
_entity.type
_entity.pdbx_description
1 polymer ?
#
loop_
_entity_poly.entity_id
_entity_poly.type
_entity_poly.pdbx_seq_one_letter_code
_entity_poly.pdbx_strand_id
1 'polypeptide(L)' 'MDMRASRNHLAAVCGVNGETFGIVSMEDVIEELVGDIHDESDAPHS' A
#
# COMPACT_ATOMS: atom_id res chain seq x y z
N MET A 1 -6.32 11.22 -0.83
CA MET A 1 -6.68 9.85 -0.38
C MET A 1 -7.69 9.26 -1.37
N ASP A 2 -7.34 9.26 -2.66
CA ASP A 2 -8.24 8.81 -3.74
C ASP A 2 -8.58 7.32 -3.63
N MET A 3 -7.62 6.50 -3.18
CA MET A 3 -7.86 5.07 -2.87
C MET A 3 -8.95 4.88 -1.79
N ARG A 4 -8.97 5.73 -0.74
CA ARG A 4 -10.01 5.69 0.32
C ARG A 4 -11.35 6.15 -0.22
N ALA A 5 -11.38 7.23 -1.00
CA ALA A 5 -12.60 7.78 -1.57
C ALA A 5 -13.26 6.83 -2.57
N SER A 6 -12.46 6.09 -3.34
CA SER A 6 -12.93 5.10 -4.31
C SER A 6 -13.20 3.71 -3.72
N ARG A 7 -12.98 3.50 -2.41
CA ARG A 7 -12.98 2.18 -1.74
C ARG A 7 -12.13 1.14 -2.50
N ASN A 8 -11.08 1.61 -3.17
CA ASN A 8 -10.21 0.75 -3.95
C ASN A 8 -8.92 0.55 -3.18
N HIS A 9 -8.71 -0.69 -2.73
CA HIS A 9 -7.58 -1.04 -1.88
C HIS A 9 -6.29 -1.29 -2.69
N LEU A 10 -6.39 -1.36 -4.01
CA LEU A 10 -5.29 -1.59 -4.93
C LEU A 10 -5.26 -0.50 -6.00
N ALA A 11 -4.06 0.00 -6.32
CA ALA A 11 -3.82 0.91 -7.42
C ALA A 11 -2.69 0.38 -8.32
N ALA A 12 -2.78 0.62 -9.63
CA ALA A 12 -1.70 0.29 -10.55
C ALA A 12 -0.73 1.48 -10.66
N VAL A 13 0.57 1.20 -10.59
CA VAL A 13 1.62 2.19 -10.82
C VAL A 13 1.98 2.14 -12.29
N CYS A 14 1.67 3.22 -13.01
CA CYS A 14 1.96 3.34 -14.43
C CYS A 14 3.06 4.38 -14.66
N GLY A 15 3.96 4.06 -15.59
CA GLY A 15 4.95 4.98 -16.12
C GLY A 15 4.37 6.00 -17.06
N VAL A 16 5.22 6.95 -17.46
CA VAL A 16 4.82 8.09 -18.29
C VAL A 16 4.33 7.65 -19.67
N ASN A 17 4.78 6.48 -20.15
CA ASN A 17 4.39 5.90 -21.42
C ASN A 17 3.19 4.93 -21.30
N GLY A 18 2.58 4.85 -20.11
CA GLY A 18 1.47 3.92 -19.83
C GLY A 18 1.92 2.48 -19.58
N GLU A 19 3.22 2.22 -19.43
CA GLU A 19 3.71 0.91 -18.99
C GLU A 19 3.34 0.67 -17.51
N THR A 20 2.82 -0.50 -17.17
CA THR A 20 2.56 -0.83 -15.77
C THR A 20 3.85 -1.31 -15.10
N PHE A 21 4.32 -0.57 -14.10
CA PHE A 21 5.45 -0.98 -13.27
C PHE A 21 5.04 -1.98 -12.19
N GLY A 22 3.81 -1.88 -11.67
CA GLY A 22 3.31 -2.79 -10.64
C GLY A 22 1.97 -2.37 -10.06
N ILE A 23 1.61 -3.01 -8.94
CA ILE A 23 0.45 -2.63 -8.12
C ILE A 23 0.94 -2.18 -6.74
N VAL A 24 0.19 -1.30 -6.10
CA VAL A 24 0.42 -0.82 -4.74
C VAL A 24 -0.87 -0.97 -3.94
N SER A 25 -0.76 -1.43 -2.69
CA SER A 25 -1.88 -1.51 -1.76
C SER A 25 -1.98 -0.26 -0.90
N MET A 26 -3.14 -0.04 -0.31
CA MET A 26 -3.29 1.03 0.68
C MET A 26 -2.47 0.74 1.95
N GLU A 27 -2.21 -0.52 2.25
CA GLU A 27 -1.46 -0.97 3.43
C GLU A 27 0.01 -0.53 3.33
N ASP A 28 0.65 -0.72 2.16
CA ASP A 28 2.03 -0.28 1.90
C ASP A 28 2.21 1.23 2.15
N VAL A 29 1.25 2.04 1.69
CA VAL A 29 1.28 3.50 1.84
C VAL A 29 1.13 3.93 3.30
N ILE A 30 0.33 3.20 4.08
CA ILE A 30 0.13 3.51 5.50
C ILE A 30 1.37 3.06 6.29
N GLU A 31 1.98 1.93 5.94
CA GLU A 31 3.20 1.41 6.57
C GLU A 31 4.41 2.35 6.37
N GLU A 32 4.59 2.95 5.17
CA GLU A 32 5.65 3.97 4.98
C GLU A 32 5.43 5.24 5.82
N LEU A 33 4.16 5.62 6.06
CA LEU A 33 3.82 6.83 6.82
C LEU A 33 3.89 6.62 8.35
N VAL A 34 3.51 5.43 8.81
CA VAL A 34 3.34 5.11 10.24
C VAL A 34 4.50 4.28 10.81
N GLY A 35 5.25 3.56 9.96
CA GLY A 35 6.21 2.51 10.35
C GLY A 35 5.52 1.15 10.54
N ASP A 36 6.29 0.09 10.88
CA ASP A 36 5.79 -1.28 11.11
C ASP A 36 4.49 -1.29 11.92
N ILE A 37 3.38 -1.51 11.24
CA ILE A 37 2.07 -1.61 11.89
C ILE A 37 1.98 -3.02 12.47
N HIS A 38 2.57 -3.22 13.65
CA HIS A 38 2.46 -4.47 14.38
C HIS A 38 0.97 -4.76 14.64
N ASP A 39 0.42 -5.78 13.97
CA ASP A 39 -0.86 -6.36 14.37
C ASP A 39 -0.68 -7.06 15.73
N GLU A 40 -1.70 -7.08 16.59
CA GLU A 40 -1.61 -7.77 17.89
C GLU A 40 -1.26 -9.27 17.77
N SER A 41 -1.42 -9.83 16.56
CA SER A 41 -1.09 -11.22 16.22
C SER A 41 0.36 -11.43 15.76
N ASP A 42 1.10 -10.36 15.42
CA ASP A 42 2.45 -10.48 14.88
C ASP A 42 3.43 -10.69 16.04
N ALA A 43 3.79 -11.96 16.27
CA ALA A 43 4.86 -12.27 17.20
C ALA A 43 6.15 -11.62 16.64
N PRO A 44 6.93 -10.89 17.46
CA PRO A 44 8.15 -10.24 16.97
C PRO A 44 9.01 -11.29 16.27
N HIS A 45 9.17 -11.10 14.95
CA HIS A 45 10.07 -11.93 14.17
C HIS A 45 11.49 -11.63 14.66
N SER A 46 12.08 -12.60 15.36
CA SER A 46 13.48 -12.57 15.80
C SER A 46 14.46 -12.69 14.64
#